data_AF-A0A2G4HA71-F1
#
_entry.id   AF-A0A2G4HA71-F1
#
_cell.length_a   1.000
_cell.length_b   1.000
_cell.length_c   1.000
_cell.angle_alpha   90.00
_cell.angle_beta   90.00
_cell.angle_gamma   90.00
#
_symmetry.space_group_name_H-M   'P 1'
#
loop_
_entity.id
_entity.type
_entity.pdbx_description
1 polymer ?
#
loop_
_entity_poly.entity_id
_entity_poly.type
_entity_poly.pdbx_seq_one_letter_code
_entity_poly.pdbx_strand_id
1 'polypeptide(L)'
;MKMTLIVKEVNPTFDQDLADKENDGQESEYNIRYNWEDEFELKNDIKEFKIRNNEIYILEGMKGEIKFSHDIPSMTIIECIEENGNITQFAASRKLIKDTKKNVDKNGAIRFYIFLKGGHEQINPIPGIYISKKDFPNELPLPEEDDITSDEEE
;
A
#
# COMPACT_ATOMS: atom_id res chain seq x y z
N MET A 1 16.36 12.72 3.79
CA MET A 1 15.23 13.18 2.97
C MET A 1 13.94 12.60 3.52
N LYS A 2 12.83 13.34 3.51
CA LYS A 2 11.52 12.81 3.91
C LYS A 2 10.92 11.92 2.83
N MET A 3 10.14 10.93 3.24
CA MET A 3 9.39 10.07 2.35
C MET A 3 8.01 9.79 2.94
N THR A 4 7.00 9.93 2.10
CA THR A 4 5.61 9.54 2.37
C THR A 4 5.17 8.55 1.29
N LEU A 5 4.64 7.41 1.69
CA LEU A 5 3.90 6.50 0.82
C LEU A 5 2.42 6.83 0.92
N ILE A 6 1.74 6.91 -0.22
CA ILE A 6 0.30 7.05 -0.32
C ILE A 6 -0.23 5.91 -1.17
N VAL A 7 -1.19 5.15 -0.65
CA VAL A 7 -1.83 4.04 -1.36
C VAL A 7 -3.30 4.37 -1.53
N LYS A 8 -3.82 4.24 -2.75
CA LYS A 8 -5.24 4.49 -3.05
C LYS A 8 -5.83 3.35 -3.84
N GLU A 9 -7.00 2.85 -3.45
CA GLU A 9 -7.77 1.97 -4.32
C GLU A 9 -8.62 2.79 -5.27
N VAL A 10 -8.41 2.58 -6.57
CA VAL A 10 -9.19 3.27 -7.59
C VAL A 10 -10.59 2.68 -7.68
N ASN A 11 -11.60 3.53 -7.54
CA ASN A 11 -12.98 3.13 -7.74
C ASN A 11 -13.19 2.71 -9.21
N PRO A 12 -13.54 1.44 -9.50
CA PRO A 12 -13.74 0.98 -10.87
C PRO A 12 -15.00 1.56 -11.51
N THR A 13 -15.93 2.12 -10.73
CA THR A 13 -17.18 2.71 -11.21
C THR A 13 -17.11 4.24 -11.35
N PHE A 14 -15.94 4.85 -11.11
CA PHE A 14 -15.77 6.29 -11.31
C PHE A 14 -15.98 6.66 -12.78
N ASP A 15 -16.90 7.60 -13.01
CA ASP A 15 -17.26 8.08 -14.35
C ASP A 15 -16.63 9.45 -14.60
N GLN A 16 -15.59 9.48 -15.44
CA GLN A 16 -14.89 10.72 -15.77
C GLN A 16 -15.77 11.67 -16.61
N ASP A 17 -16.64 11.16 -17.47
CA ASP A 17 -17.50 12.00 -18.32
C ASP A 17 -18.57 12.70 -17.46
N LEU A 18 -19.12 12.00 -16.47
CA LEU A 18 -20.03 12.59 -15.49
C LEU A 18 -19.31 13.66 -14.64
N ALA A 19 -18.08 13.38 -14.20
CA ALA A 19 -17.28 14.33 -13.44
C ALA A 19 -16.99 15.61 -14.25
N ASP A 20 -16.59 15.46 -15.52
CA ASP A 20 -16.29 16.59 -16.41
C ASP A 20 -17.54 17.45 -16.68
N LYS A 21 -18.72 16.82 -16.77
CA LYS A 21 -19.99 17.51 -17.07
C LYS A 21 -20.59 18.24 -15.87
N GLU A 22 -20.55 17.62 -14.70
CA GLU A 22 -21.33 18.07 -13.54
C GLU A 22 -20.46 18.64 -12.40
N ASN A 23 -19.13 18.47 -12.44
CA ASN A 23 -18.27 18.80 -11.32
C ASN A 23 -16.82 19.17 -11.73
N ASP A 24 -16.64 19.81 -12.89
CA ASP A 24 -15.35 20.31 -13.40
C ASP A 24 -14.22 19.25 -13.41
N GLY A 25 -14.58 17.99 -13.70
CA GLY A 25 -13.68 16.84 -13.73
C GLY A 25 -13.27 16.28 -12.37
N GLN A 26 -13.83 16.84 -11.29
CA GLN A 26 -13.60 16.42 -9.91
C GLN A 26 -14.63 15.39 -9.44
N GLU A 27 -14.30 14.70 -8.36
CA GLU A 27 -15.20 13.73 -7.73
C GLU A 27 -16.35 14.40 -6.95
N SER A 28 -17.49 13.72 -6.90
CA SER A 28 -18.67 14.12 -6.12
C SER A 28 -19.07 13.02 -5.15
N GLU A 29 -20.01 13.31 -4.26
CA GLU A 29 -20.54 12.34 -3.28
C GLU A 29 -21.00 11.01 -3.93
N TYR A 30 -21.55 11.09 -5.15
CA TYR A 30 -22.06 9.93 -5.89
C TYR A 30 -21.09 9.41 -6.98
N ASN A 31 -19.91 10.02 -7.10
CA ASN A 31 -18.91 9.68 -8.12
C ASN A 31 -17.48 9.84 -7.55
N ILE A 32 -17.19 9.10 -6.47
CA ILE A 32 -15.89 9.12 -5.79
C ILE A 32 -14.82 8.44 -6.65
N ARG A 33 -13.60 9.00 -6.68
CA ARG A 33 -12.52 8.49 -7.54
C ARG A 33 -11.75 7.34 -6.90
N TYR A 34 -11.63 7.35 -5.58
CA TYR A 34 -10.93 6.34 -4.79
C TYR A 34 -11.85 5.81 -3.70
N ASN A 35 -11.82 4.50 -3.47
CA ASN A 35 -12.65 3.87 -2.44
C ASN A 35 -12.09 4.12 -1.03
N TRP A 36 -10.76 4.13 -0.90
CA TRP A 36 -10.03 4.42 0.34
C TRP A 36 -8.62 4.89 0.03
N GLU A 37 -7.96 5.45 1.05
CA GLU A 37 -6.58 5.94 1.02
C GLU A 37 -5.86 5.59 2.32
N ASP A 38 -4.64 5.06 2.20
CA ASP A 38 -3.70 4.91 3.30
C ASP A 38 -2.49 5.85 3.09
N GLU A 39 -2.04 6.50 4.16
CA GLU A 39 -0.85 7.36 4.14
C GLU A 39 0.16 6.89 5.21
N PHE A 40 1.41 6.68 4.78
CA PHE A 40 2.52 6.30 5.66
C PHE A 40 3.64 7.32 5.54
N GLU A 41 3.88 8.07 6.62
CA GLU A 41 5.02 8.96 6.73
C GLU A 41 6.16 8.27 7.49
N LEU A 42 7.36 8.21 6.89
CA LEU A 42 8.54 7.73 7.59
C LEU A 42 9.00 8.78 8.61
N LYS A 43 9.08 8.36 9.88
CA LYS A 43 9.55 9.22 10.99
C LYS A 43 10.97 9.72 10.74
N ASN A 44 11.84 8.83 10.29
CA ASN A 44 13.24 9.11 10.03
C ASN A 44 13.47 9.56 8.59
N ASP A 45 14.53 10.33 8.42
CA ASP A 45 15.03 10.68 7.12
C ASP A 45 15.70 9.49 6.45
N ILE A 46 15.39 9.27 5.18
CA ILE A 46 16.03 8.24 4.38
C ILE A 46 17.23 8.83 3.63
N LYS A 47 18.21 7.97 3.38
CA LYS A 47 19.35 8.19 2.50
C LYS A 47 19.04 7.78 1.07
N GLU A 48 18.33 6.66 0.92
CA GLU A 48 18.09 6.04 -0.38
C GLU A 48 16.67 5.49 -0.49
N PHE A 49 16.11 5.62 -1.70
CA PHE A 49 14.77 5.15 -2.07
C PHE A 49 14.90 4.26 -3.30
N LYS A 50 14.49 3.00 -3.20
CA LYS A 50 14.51 2.01 -4.30
C LYS A 50 13.12 1.46 -4.56
N ILE A 51 12.84 1.20 -5.83
CA ILE A 51 11.68 0.41 -6.25
C ILE A 51 12.22 -0.82 -6.94
N ARG A 52 11.82 -1.99 -6.47
CA ARG A 52 12.13 -3.26 -7.09
C ARG A 52 10.85 -3.91 -7.56
N ASN A 53 10.78 -4.21 -8.85
CA ASN A 53 9.61 -4.80 -9.46
C ASN A 53 9.84 -6.29 -9.70
N ASN A 54 8.78 -7.08 -9.58
CA ASN A 54 8.81 -8.52 -9.82
C ASN A 54 9.77 -9.26 -8.87
N GLU A 55 9.81 -8.81 -7.62
CA GLU A 55 10.62 -9.42 -6.56
C GLU A 55 9.81 -10.39 -5.71
N ILE A 56 10.53 -11.17 -4.92
CA ILE A 56 9.97 -12.00 -3.85
C ILE A 56 9.97 -11.17 -2.56
N TYR A 57 8.80 -10.97 -1.97
CA TYR A 57 8.67 -10.42 -0.62
C TYR A 57 8.62 -11.58 0.38
N ILE A 58 9.40 -11.50 1.44
CA ILE A 58 9.42 -12.53 2.48
C ILE A 58 8.46 -12.11 3.59
N LEU A 59 7.34 -12.81 3.73
CA LEU A 59 6.39 -12.61 4.81
C LEU A 59 6.83 -13.46 6.01
N GLU A 60 7.32 -12.80 7.05
CA GLU A 60 7.82 -13.45 8.27
C GLU A 60 7.02 -13.04 9.49
N GLY A 61 6.92 -13.96 10.46
CA GLY A 61 6.23 -13.68 11.71
C GLY A 61 6.35 -14.83 12.70
N MET A 62 5.55 -14.75 13.77
CA MET A 62 5.52 -15.75 14.82
C MET A 62 4.09 -16.21 15.07
N LYS A 63 3.89 -17.51 15.17
CA LYS A 63 2.66 -18.16 15.64
C LYS A 63 2.94 -18.76 17.01
N GLY A 64 2.71 -17.98 18.06
CA GLY A 64 3.23 -18.29 19.39
C GLY A 64 4.76 -18.26 19.38
N GLU A 65 5.40 -19.38 19.73
CA GLU A 65 6.87 -19.50 19.71
C GLU A 65 7.42 -19.98 18.35
N ILE A 66 6.55 -20.36 17.42
CA ILE A 66 6.95 -20.92 16.12
C ILE A 66 7.14 -19.78 15.13
N LYS A 67 8.35 -19.62 14.58
CA LYS A 67 8.63 -18.71 13.47
C LYS A 67 8.11 -19.29 12.16
N PHE A 68 7.52 -18.45 11.33
CA PHE A 68 7.19 -18.78 9.93
C PHE A 68 7.84 -17.77 8.99
N SER A 69 8.06 -18.20 7.74
CA SER A 69 8.60 -17.40 6.66
C SER A 69 8.04 -17.95 5.35
N HIS A 70 7.42 -17.08 4.54
CA HIS A 70 6.79 -17.44 3.28
C HIS A 70 7.20 -16.49 2.17
N ASP A 71 7.59 -17.06 1.03
CA ASP A 71 7.92 -16.31 -0.18
C ASP A 71 6.64 -15.89 -0.91
N ILE A 72 6.45 -14.58 -1.09
CA ILE A 72 5.36 -14.00 -1.86
C ILE A 72 5.94 -13.48 -3.18
N PRO A 73 5.73 -14.20 -4.30
CA PRO A 73 6.33 -13.84 -5.58
C PRO A 73 5.61 -12.64 -6.24
N SER A 74 6.26 -12.06 -7.25
CA SER A 74 5.66 -11.04 -8.13
C SER A 74 5.18 -9.78 -7.40
N MET A 75 5.97 -9.33 -6.42
CA MET A 75 5.72 -8.11 -5.67
C MET A 75 6.45 -6.91 -6.29
N THR A 76 5.90 -5.72 -6.08
CA THR A 76 6.63 -4.46 -6.19
C THR A 76 7.01 -4.02 -4.79
N ILE A 77 8.30 -3.95 -4.50
CA ILE A 77 8.85 -3.60 -3.18
C ILE A 77 9.44 -2.19 -3.26
N ILE A 78 9.06 -1.34 -2.31
CA ILE A 78 9.64 -0.02 -2.09
C ILE A 78 10.55 -0.13 -0.88
N GLU A 79 11.85 0.09 -1.07
CA GLU A 79 12.82 0.09 0.01
C GLU A 79 13.25 1.52 0.34
N CYS A 80 13.14 1.84 1.62
CA CYS A 80 13.56 3.10 2.20
C CYS A 80 14.71 2.84 3.17
N ILE A 81 15.90 3.26 2.78
CA ILE A 81 17.13 2.97 3.49
C ILE A 81 17.53 4.23 4.26
N GLU A 82 17.59 4.14 5.59
CA GLU A 82 18.03 5.19 6.50
C GLU A 82 19.57 5.32 6.50
N GLU A 83 20.10 6.42 7.07
CA GLU A 83 21.56 6.65 7.17
C GLU A 83 22.29 5.59 8.02
N ASN A 84 21.61 5.01 9.01
CA ASN A 84 22.13 3.92 9.85
C ASN A 84 22.11 2.54 9.15
N GLY A 85 21.56 2.46 7.93
CA GLY A 85 21.42 1.22 7.18
C GLY A 85 20.13 0.44 7.43
N ASN A 86 19.24 0.90 8.32
CA ASN A 86 17.92 0.30 8.51
C ASN A 86 17.11 0.43 7.22
N ILE A 87 16.32 -0.60 6.92
CA ILE A 87 15.48 -0.66 5.72
C ILE A 87 14.04 -0.79 6.16
N THR A 88 13.21 0.18 5.79
CA THR A 88 11.75 0.06 5.85
C THR A 88 11.25 -0.35 4.48
N GLN A 89 10.43 -1.40 4.42
CA GLN A 89 9.87 -1.91 3.19
C GLN A 89 8.36 -1.71 3.15
N PHE A 90 7.87 -1.26 2.00
CA PHE A 90 6.47 -1.35 1.62
C PHE A 90 6.38 -2.29 0.42
N ALA A 91 5.27 -2.98 0.25
CA ALA A 91 5.12 -3.90 -0.86
C ALA A 91 3.67 -4.04 -1.30
N ALA A 92 3.47 -4.21 -2.61
CA ALA A 92 2.17 -4.56 -3.15
C ALA A 92 2.31 -5.63 -4.22
N SER A 93 1.36 -6.58 -4.27
CA SER A 93 1.29 -7.55 -5.36
C SER A 93 1.13 -6.80 -6.68
N ARG A 94 2.01 -7.08 -7.64
CA ARG A 94 2.05 -6.35 -8.92
C ARG A 94 0.72 -6.42 -9.67
N LYS A 95 -0.04 -7.51 -9.50
CA LYS A 95 -1.36 -7.66 -10.13
C LYS A 95 -2.43 -6.72 -9.57
N LEU A 96 -2.28 -6.27 -8.31
CA LEU A 96 -3.14 -5.26 -7.68
C LEU A 96 -2.79 -3.86 -8.17
N ILE A 97 -1.54 -3.59 -8.52
CA ILE A 97 -1.11 -2.25 -8.95
C ILE A 97 -1.73 -1.89 -10.31
N LYS A 98 -2.44 -0.76 -10.34
CA LYS A 98 -2.91 -0.07 -11.54
C LYS A 98 -1.82 0.84 -12.10
N ASP A 99 -1.25 1.68 -11.24
CA ASP A 99 -0.21 2.64 -11.61
C ASP A 99 0.61 3.06 -10.38
N THR A 100 1.77 3.69 -10.60
CA THR A 100 2.59 4.29 -9.54
C THR A 100 3.05 5.67 -9.96
N LYS A 101 3.14 6.60 -9.01
CA LYS A 101 3.63 7.96 -9.29
C LYS A 101 4.62 8.41 -8.24
N LYS A 102 5.75 8.96 -8.67
CA LYS A 102 6.74 9.58 -7.78
C LYS A 102 6.74 11.09 -7.96
N ASN A 103 6.44 11.81 -6.89
CA ASN A 103 6.60 13.25 -6.81
C ASN A 103 7.78 13.57 -5.89
N VAL A 104 8.59 14.55 -6.29
CA VAL A 104 9.69 15.07 -5.47
C VAL A 104 9.47 16.57 -5.33
N ASP A 105 9.43 17.06 -4.10
CA ASP A 105 9.25 18.49 -3.84
C ASP A 105 10.56 19.27 -4.01
N LYS A 106 10.50 20.60 -3.82
CA LYS A 106 11.66 21.49 -3.96
C LYS A 106 12.77 21.21 -2.92
N ASN A 107 12.44 20.56 -1.82
CA ASN A 107 13.35 20.22 -0.73
C ASN A 107 13.89 18.78 -0.85
N GLY A 108 13.49 18.05 -1.90
CA GLY A 108 13.87 16.66 -2.12
C GLY A 108 13.04 15.64 -1.34
N ALA A 109 11.95 16.05 -0.68
CA ALA A 109 11.03 15.12 -0.05
C ALA A 109 10.25 14.33 -1.12
N ILE A 110 10.14 13.02 -0.91
CA ILE A 110 9.51 12.10 -1.85
C ILE A 110 8.07 11.81 -1.39
N ARG A 111 7.10 12.02 -2.28
CA ARG A 111 5.76 11.42 -2.15
C ARG A 111 5.61 10.34 -3.22
N PHE A 112 5.50 9.10 -2.80
CA PHE A 112 5.31 7.97 -3.69
C PHE A 112 3.87 7.46 -3.59
N TYR A 113 3.21 7.33 -4.73
CA TYR A 113 1.83 6.89 -4.84
C TYR A 113 1.78 5.50 -5.44
N ILE A 114 1.01 4.61 -4.84
CA ILE A 114 0.59 3.34 -5.41
C ILE A 114 -0.93 3.42 -5.62
N PHE A 115 -1.36 3.29 -6.87
CA PHE A 115 -2.77 3.18 -7.20
C PHE A 115 -3.10 1.70 -7.39
N LEU A 116 -3.95 1.15 -6.52
CA LEU A 116 -4.44 -0.21 -6.61
C LEU A 116 -5.71 -0.26 -7.48
N LYS A 117 -5.90 -1.36 -8.21
CA LYS A 117 -7.13 -1.64 -8.95
C LYS A 117 -8.23 -2.00 -7.97
N GLY A 118 -9.36 -1.29 -8.02
CA GLY A 118 -10.52 -1.67 -7.22
C GLY A 118 -11.22 -2.93 -7.71
N GLY A 119 -11.98 -3.55 -6.80
CA GLY A 119 -12.73 -4.79 -7.05
C GLY A 119 -11.87 -6.06 -7.02
N HIS A 120 -10.63 -5.96 -6.53
CA HIS A 120 -9.74 -7.10 -6.33
C HIS A 120 -9.58 -7.40 -4.83
N GLU A 121 -9.76 -8.67 -4.45
CA GLU A 121 -9.50 -9.08 -3.07
C GLU A 121 -8.00 -9.01 -2.74
N GLN A 122 -7.70 -8.29 -1.67
CA GLN A 122 -6.37 -8.11 -1.10
C GLN A 122 -6.39 -8.42 0.40
N ILE A 123 -5.21 -8.69 0.93
CA ILE A 123 -4.95 -8.98 2.33
C ILE A 123 -3.78 -8.09 2.75
N ASN A 124 -3.95 -7.42 3.89
CA ASN A 124 -2.98 -6.49 4.42
C ASN A 124 -2.44 -7.03 5.76
N PRO A 125 -1.52 -8.01 5.76
CA PRO A 125 -1.08 -8.67 6.99
C PRO A 125 -0.23 -7.75 7.88
N ILE A 126 0.39 -6.73 7.27
CA ILE A 126 1.27 -5.76 7.92
C ILE A 126 0.93 -4.39 7.29
N PRO A 127 0.85 -3.30 8.06
CA PRO A 127 0.64 -1.96 7.51
C PRO A 127 1.63 -1.66 6.39
N GLY A 128 1.11 -1.24 5.23
CA GLY A 128 1.93 -0.92 4.06
C GLY A 128 2.31 -2.13 3.18
N ILE A 129 1.83 -3.33 3.50
CA ILE A 129 2.00 -4.56 2.70
C ILE A 129 0.64 -5.01 2.17
N TYR A 130 0.47 -5.01 0.84
CA TYR A 130 -0.79 -5.35 0.16
C TYR A 130 -0.59 -6.59 -0.71
N ILE A 131 -1.10 -7.73 -0.26
CA ILE A 131 -0.95 -9.02 -0.96
C ILE A 131 -2.27 -9.39 -1.58
N SER A 132 -2.29 -9.82 -2.84
CA SER A 132 -3.54 -10.36 -3.40
C SER A 132 -3.94 -11.63 -2.66
N LYS A 133 -5.22 -11.77 -2.34
CA LYS A 133 -5.75 -12.97 -1.65
C LYS A 133 -5.37 -14.29 -2.32
N LYS A 134 -5.15 -14.29 -3.64
CA LYS A 134 -4.72 -15.48 -4.40
C LYS A 134 -3.24 -15.86 -4.23
N ASP A 135 -2.39 -14.92 -3.82
CA ASP A 135 -0.96 -15.14 -3.58
C ASP A 135 -0.62 -15.25 -2.09
N PHE A 136 -1.61 -15.09 -1.21
CA PHE A 136 -1.41 -15.19 0.22
C PHE A 136 -1.23 -16.66 0.63
N PRO A 137 -0.30 -16.99 1.55
CA PRO A 137 -0.05 -18.37 1.94
C PRO A 137 -1.30 -19.01 2.56
N ASN A 138 -1.75 -20.13 2.00
CA ASN A 138 -2.96 -20.82 2.47
C ASN A 138 -2.80 -21.41 3.88
N GLU A 139 -1.56 -21.57 4.35
CA GLU A 139 -1.23 -22.06 5.70
C GLU A 139 -1.47 -21.00 6.79
N LEU A 140 -1.53 -19.72 6.41
CA LEU A 140 -1.77 -18.63 7.32
C LEU A 140 -3.29 -18.35 7.40
N PRO A 141 -3.83 -18.08 8.60
CA PRO A 141 -5.19 -17.59 8.71
C PRO A 141 -5.28 -16.25 7.97
N LEU A 142 -6.41 -16.01 7.30
CA LEU A 142 -6.73 -14.67 6.84
C LEU A 142 -6.84 -13.77 8.07
N PRO A 143 -6.32 -12.54 8.03
CA PRO A 143 -6.56 -11.58 9.11
C PRO A 143 -8.09 -11.45 9.28
N GLU A 144 -8.56 -11.56 10.52
CA GLU A 144 -9.97 -11.36 10.86
C GLU A 144 -10.35 -9.91 10.52
N GLU A 145 -11.52 -9.68 9.92
CA GLU A 145 -11.98 -8.32 9.54
C GLU A 145 -12.33 -7.44 10.77
N ASP A 146 -12.25 -7.99 11.98
CA ASP A 146 -12.67 -7.36 13.23
C ASP A 146 -11.50 -7.25 14.23
N ASP A 147 -10.74 -6.15 14.14
CA ASP A 147 -10.04 -5.56 15.29
C ASP A 147 -9.90 -4.02 15.12
N ILE A 148 -10.86 -3.40 14.43
CA ILE A 148 -11.07 -1.95 14.39
C ILE A 148 -12.44 -1.64 15.01
N THR A 149 -12.70 -2.14 16.21
CA THR A 149 -13.76 -1.60 17.04
C THR A 149 -13.22 -1.33 18.44
N SER A 150 -13.29 -0.05 18.80
CA SER A 150 -13.20 0.55 20.14
C SER A 150 -11.86 0.43 20.89
N ASP A 151 -10.93 1.33 20.57
CA ASP A 151 -10.33 2.17 21.62
C ASP A 151 -11.11 3.50 21.65
N GLU A 152 -12.36 3.46 22.11
CA GLU A 152 -13.09 4.62 22.63
C GLU A 152 -13.42 4.32 24.10
N GLU A 153 -12.82 5.13 24.99
CA GLU A 153 -13.23 5.43 26.38
C GLU A 153 -13.13 4.25 27.40
N GLU A 154 -12.40 4.31 28.52
CA GLU A 154 -11.97 5.37 29.46
C GLU A 154 -10.56 5.10 30.06
#